data_AF-A0AA96S905-F1
#
_entry.id   AF-A0AA96S905-F1
#
_cell.length_a   1.000
_cell.length_b   1.000
_cell.length_c   1.000
_cell.angle_alpha   90.00
_cell.angle_beta   90.00
_cell.angle_gamma   90.00
#
_symmetry.space_group_name_H-M   'P 1'
#
loop_
_entity.id
_entity.type
_entity.pdbx_description
1 polymer ?
#
loop_
_entity_poly.entity_id
_entity_poly.type
_entity_poly.pdbx_seq_one_letter_code
_entity_poly.pdbx_strand_id
1 'polypeptide(L)'
;MLRNKLLFFGVVALAITLSSPFIFYSYFEERPAQLNQSISFGGPFPFAEQQVTLPEAKNEYPLEVKFVSPIEKETNFKVTPFLFTFICFFLFTFSLYTIISNFFNGRQKKEPK
;
A
#
# COMPACT_ATOMS: atom_id res chain seq x y z
N MET A 1 5.24 -5.65 27.77
CA MET A 1 5.95 -4.86 26.73
C MET A 1 5.70 -5.35 25.31
N LEU A 2 5.82 -6.66 25.00
CA LEU A 2 5.64 -7.18 23.64
C LEU A 2 4.25 -6.87 23.05
N ARG A 3 3.17 -7.08 23.82
CA ARG A 3 1.79 -6.79 23.38
C ARG A 3 1.60 -5.36 22.88
N ASN A 4 2.12 -4.37 23.61
CA ASN A 4 2.00 -2.96 23.25
C ASN A 4 2.78 -2.64 21.97
N LYS A 5 3.95 -3.27 21.77
CA LYS A 5 4.71 -3.16 20.53
C LYS A 5 3.94 -3.76 19.35
N LEU A 6 3.40 -4.97 19.51
CA LEU A 6 2.59 -5.62 18.47
C LEU A 6 1.36 -4.78 18.09
N LEU A 7 0.64 -4.23 19.07
CA LEU A 7 -0.48 -3.33 18.80
C LEU A 7 -0.04 -2.06 18.08
N PHE A 8 1.06 -1.43 18.52
CA PHE A 8 1.59 -0.22 17.89
C PHE A 8 1.95 -0.46 16.41
N PHE A 9 2.75 -1.49 16.12
CA PHE A 9 3.10 -1.83 14.73
C PHE A 9 1.89 -2.28 13.92
N GLY A 10 0.90 -2.91 14.55
CA GLY A 10 -0.39 -3.22 13.94
C GLY A 10 -1.12 -1.97 13.47
N VAL A 11 -1.26 -0.95 14.34
CA VAL A 11 -1.92 0.32 13.96
C VAL A 11 -1.15 1.03 12.85
N VAL A 12 0.18 1.09 12.94
CA VAL A 12 1.03 1.70 11.91
C VAL A 12 0.89 0.99 10.57
N ALA A 13 0.96 -0.35 10.55
CA ALA A 13 0.80 -1.13 9.34
C ALA A 13 -0.60 -0.98 8.73
N LEU A 14 -1.63 -0.90 9.56
CA LEU A 14 -3.01 -0.67 9.11
C LEU A 14 -3.15 0.70 8.47
N ALA A 15 -2.59 1.75 9.08
CA ALA A 15 -2.59 3.10 8.53
C ALA A 15 -1.89 3.15 7.15
N ILE A 16 -0.68 2.57 7.04
CA ILE A 16 0.06 2.50 5.77
C ILE A 16 -0.76 1.73 4.72
N THR A 17 -1.35 0.60 5.09
CA THR A 17 -2.18 -0.21 4.20
C THR A 17 -3.34 0.59 3.66
N LEU A 18 -4.13 1.23 4.52
CA LEU A 18 -5.30 2.03 4.13
C LEU A 18 -4.92 3.25 3.27
N SER A 19 -3.75 3.84 3.49
CA SER A 19 -3.26 4.95 2.68
C SER A 19 -2.67 4.52 1.34
N SER A 20 -2.24 3.26 1.20
CA SER A 20 -1.53 2.79 0.00
C SER A 20 -2.27 3.02 -1.33
N PRO A 21 -3.61 2.89 -1.46
CA PRO A 21 -4.29 3.14 -2.72
C PRO A 21 -4.14 4.58 -3.23
N PHE A 22 -3.99 5.55 -2.31
CA PHE A 22 -3.84 6.96 -2.65
C PHE A 22 -2.41 7.35 -3.04
N ILE A 23 -1.43 6.47 -2.78
CA ILE A 23 -0.02 6.73 -3.06
C ILE A 23 0.35 6.30 -4.49
N PHE A 24 -0.31 5.26 -5.01
CA PHE A 24 -0.01 4.71 -6.33
C PHE A 24 -0.93 5.30 -7.41
N TYR A 25 -0.32 5.76 -8.50
CA TYR A 25 -1.02 6.22 -9.70
C TYR A 25 -0.93 5.16 -10.79
N SER A 26 -2.01 5.01 -11.57
CA SER A 26 -1.95 4.24 -12.81
C SER A 26 -1.68 5.16 -13.97
N TYR A 27 -0.62 4.85 -14.72
CA TYR A 27 -0.14 5.68 -15.82
C TYR A 27 -0.47 5.02 -17.16
N PHE A 28 -1.04 5.81 -18.08
CA PHE A 28 -1.36 5.40 -19.44
C PHE A 28 -0.60 6.30 -20.41
N GLU A 29 0.42 5.74 -21.06
CA GLU A 29 1.24 6.45 -22.06
C GLU A 29 0.42 6.76 -23.32
N GLU A 30 -0.33 5.77 -23.80
CA GLU A 30 -1.12 5.86 -25.03
C GLU A 30 -2.58 5.47 -24.78
N ARG A 31 -3.45 5.92 -25.68
CA ARG A 31 -4.87 5.55 -25.67
C ARG A 31 -5.02 4.02 -25.79
N PRO A 32 -5.59 3.33 -24.79
CA PRO A 32 -5.86 1.91 -24.88
C PRO A 32 -7.01 1.61 -25.85
N ALA A 33 -7.06 0.39 -26.36
CA ALA A 33 -8.13 -0.07 -27.26
C ALA A 33 -9.53 -0.04 -26.60
N GLN A 34 -9.58 -0.22 -25.28
CA GLN A 34 -10.80 -0.14 -24.48
C GLN A 34 -10.69 1.02 -23.49
N LEU A 35 -11.70 1.88 -23.44
CA LEU A 35 -11.68 3.08 -22.58
C LEU A 35 -12.17 2.80 -21.16
N ASN A 36 -13.07 1.84 -21.00
CA ASN A 36 -13.50 1.38 -19.69
C ASN A 36 -12.45 0.41 -19.16
N GLN A 37 -11.71 0.83 -18.14
CA GLN A 37 -10.65 0.06 -17.52
C GLN A 37 -10.97 -0.19 -16.05
N SER A 38 -10.72 -1.42 -15.62
CA SER A 38 -10.70 -1.76 -14.20
C SER A 38 -9.29 -1.55 -13.69
N ILE A 39 -9.07 -0.49 -12.93
CA ILE A 39 -7.75 -0.10 -12.45
C ILE A 39 -7.59 -0.56 -11.00
N SER A 40 -6.50 -1.29 -10.72
CA SER A 40 -6.17 -1.76 -9.37
C SER A 40 -5.23 -0.79 -8.66
N PHE A 41 -5.51 -0.53 -7.40
CA PHE A 41 -4.79 0.36 -6.50
C PHE A 41 -4.44 -0.34 -5.18
N GLY A 42 -3.48 0.24 -4.48
CA GLY A 42 -2.93 -0.30 -3.24
C GLY A 42 -1.75 -1.22 -3.51
N GLY A 43 -0.88 -1.39 -2.51
CA GLY A 43 0.31 -2.20 -2.66
C GLY A 43 0.87 -2.65 -1.32
N PRO A 44 1.69 -3.72 -1.29
CA PRO A 44 2.26 -4.39 -2.46
C PRO A 44 1.33 -5.38 -3.18
N PHE A 45 0.22 -5.78 -2.55
CA PHE A 45 -0.83 -6.58 -3.19
C PHE A 45 -2.03 -5.67 -3.46
N PRO A 46 -2.35 -5.34 -4.73
CA PRO A 46 -3.48 -4.48 -5.05
C PRO A 46 -4.80 -5.03 -4.52
N PHE A 47 -5.56 -4.18 -3.82
CA PHE A 47 -6.75 -4.59 -3.09
C PHE A 47 -7.95 -3.67 -3.28
N ALA A 48 -7.78 -2.51 -3.93
CA ALA A 48 -8.87 -1.61 -4.27
C ALA A 48 -8.94 -1.48 -5.78
N GLU A 49 -10.04 -1.88 -6.40
CA GLU A 49 -10.23 -1.75 -7.86
C GLU A 49 -11.30 -0.71 -8.14
N GLN A 50 -11.04 0.20 -9.06
CA GLN A 50 -12.03 1.17 -9.52
C GLN A 50 -12.25 1.03 -11.01
N GLN A 51 -13.51 1.06 -11.41
CA GLN A 51 -13.86 1.21 -12.82
C GLN A 51 -13.70 2.67 -13.20
N VAL A 52 -12.91 2.95 -14.24
CA VAL A 52 -12.67 4.31 -14.72
C VAL A 52 -12.87 4.33 -16.24
N THR A 53 -13.62 5.31 -16.72
CA THR A 53 -13.71 5.59 -18.16
C THR A 53 -12.63 6.60 -18.53
N LEU A 54 -11.69 6.17 -19.35
CA LEU A 54 -10.59 7.00 -19.86
C LEU A 54 -11.07 7.91 -21.00
N PRO A 55 -10.44 9.07 -21.21
CA PRO A 55 -10.83 10.02 -22.26
C PRO A 55 -10.63 9.45 -23.67
N GLU A 56 -11.54 9.81 -24.58
CA GLU A 56 -11.49 9.36 -25.98
C GLU A 56 -10.37 10.04 -26.79
N ALA A 57 -10.05 11.29 -26.45
CA ALA A 57 -9.19 12.15 -27.24
C ALA A 57 -7.71 11.80 -27.00
N LYS A 58 -6.96 11.54 -28.09
CA LYS A 58 -5.56 11.10 -28.01
C LYS A 58 -4.62 12.15 -27.41
N ASN A 59 -4.99 13.43 -27.49
CA ASN A 59 -4.22 14.55 -26.93
C ASN A 59 -4.35 14.68 -25.41
N GLU A 60 -5.19 13.86 -24.77
CA GLU A 60 -5.30 13.79 -23.30
C GLU A 60 -4.36 12.73 -22.70
N TYR A 61 -3.52 12.11 -23.53
CA TYR A 61 -2.46 11.18 -23.11
C TYR A 61 -1.08 11.84 -23.27
N PRO A 62 -0.12 11.53 -22.37
CA PRO A 62 -0.20 10.57 -21.29
C PRO A 62 -1.08 11.04 -20.12
N LEU A 63 -1.69 10.07 -19.42
CA LEU A 63 -2.64 10.33 -18.34
C LEU A 63 -2.25 9.56 -17.07
N GLU A 64 -2.36 10.22 -15.92
CA GLU A 64 -2.29 9.60 -14.60
C GLU A 64 -3.68 9.51 -13.98
N VAL A 65 -4.12 8.28 -13.68
CA VAL A 65 -5.36 8.02 -12.97
C VAL A 65 -5.06 7.80 -11.49
N LYS A 66 -5.74 8.57 -10.65
CA LYS A 66 -5.61 8.53 -9.18
C LYS A 66 -6.78 7.77 -8.58
N PHE A 67 -6.52 7.10 -7.46
CA PHE A 67 -7.60 6.53 -6.66
C PHE A 67 -8.48 7.66 -6.10
N VAL A 68 -9.79 7.60 -6.37
CA VAL A 68 -10.73 8.68 -6.02
C VAL A 68 -11.28 8.50 -4.62
N SER A 69 -11.92 7.36 -4.35
CA SER A 69 -12.58 7.14 -3.07
C SER A 69 -12.86 5.67 -2.80
N PRO A 70 -12.64 5.19 -1.55
CA PRO A 70 -13.00 3.84 -1.15
C PRO A 70 -14.50 3.67 -0.85
N ILE A 71 -15.26 4.77 -0.76
CA ILE A 71 -16.67 4.78 -0.34
C ILE A 71 -17.62 4.87 -1.55
N GLU A 72 -17.11 5.28 -2.72
CA GLU A 72 -17.92 5.34 -3.93
C GLU A 72 -18.25 3.94 -4.45
N LYS A 73 -19.46 3.79 -5.01
CA LYS A 73 -20.03 2.50 -5.45
C LYS A 73 -19.23 1.77 -6.53
N GLU A 74 -18.22 2.40 -7.09
CA GLU A 74 -17.38 1.87 -8.17
C GLU A 74 -16.10 1.20 -7.66
N THR A 75 -15.84 1.24 -6.35
CA THR A 75 -14.66 0.60 -5.75
C THR A 75 -14.96 -0.83 -5.31
N ASN A 76 -14.38 -1.82 -5.99
CA ASN A 76 -14.37 -3.21 -5.58
C ASN A 76 -13.19 -3.48 -4.63
N PHE A 77 -13.50 -3.70 -3.36
CA PHE A 77 -12.52 -3.97 -2.32
C PHE A 77 -12.27 -5.47 -2.13
N LYS A 78 -11.03 -5.90 -2.38
CA LYS A 78 -10.59 -7.29 -2.22
C LYS A 78 -9.96 -7.50 -0.84
N VAL A 79 -10.67 -8.21 0.02
CA VAL A 79 -10.25 -8.47 1.41
C VAL A 79 -8.95 -9.28 1.49
N THR A 80 -8.79 -10.32 0.65
CA THR A 80 -7.60 -11.19 0.73
C THR A 80 -6.30 -10.46 0.39
N PRO A 81 -6.20 -9.73 -0.75
CA PRO A 81 -5.02 -8.90 -1.04
C PRO A 81 -4.79 -7.80 0.01
N PHE A 82 -5.86 -7.22 0.58
CA PHE A 82 -5.74 -6.25 1.67
C PHE A 82 -5.04 -6.85 2.89
N LEU A 83 -5.45 -8.05 3.32
CA LEU A 83 -4.83 -8.74 4.45
C LEU A 83 -3.36 -9.09 4.17
N PHE A 84 -3.02 -9.50 2.95
CA PHE A 84 -1.61 -9.75 2.59
C PHE A 84 -0.77 -8.49 2.59
N THR A 85 -1.30 -7.38 2.09
CA THR A 85 -0.64 -6.07 2.17
C THR A 85 -0.43 -5.65 3.63
N PHE A 86 -1.46 -5.78 4.47
CA PHE A 86 -1.39 -5.47 5.89
C PHE A 86 -0.32 -6.29 6.61
N ILE A 87 -0.34 -7.62 6.43
CA ILE A 87 0.65 -8.53 7.02
C ILE A 87 2.05 -8.20 6.53
N CYS A 88 2.21 -7.87 5.24
CA CYS A 88 3.50 -7.49 4.66
C CYS A 88 4.07 -6.24 5.35
N PHE A 89 3.30 -5.17 5.47
CA PHE A 89 3.76 -3.95 6.15
C PHE A 89 3.97 -4.15 7.65
N PHE A 90 3.14 -4.97 8.29
CA PHE A 90 3.32 -5.32 9.69
C PHE A 90 4.66 -6.03 9.92
N LEU A 91 4.93 -7.09 9.16
CA LEU A 91 6.18 -7.83 9.26
C LEU A 91 7.38 -6.97 8.89
N PHE A 92 7.27 -6.13 7.86
CA PHE A 92 8.33 -5.22 7.44
C PHE A 92 8.69 -4.21 8.54
N THR A 93 7.70 -3.48 9.06
CA THR A 93 7.93 -2.47 10.10
C THR A 93 8.41 -3.11 11.42
N PHE A 94 7.84 -4.26 11.80
CA PHE A 94 8.25 -4.98 12.99
C PHE A 94 9.67 -5.55 12.88
N SER A 95 10.03 -6.10 11.71
CA SER A 95 11.38 -6.62 11.46
C SER A 95 12.41 -5.50 11.44
N LEU A 96 12.12 -4.38 10.78
CA LEU A 96 12.99 -3.20 10.76
C LEU A 96 13.25 -2.68 12.18
N TYR A 97 12.20 -2.55 12.99
CA TYR A 97 12.34 -2.20 14.40
C TYR A 97 13.22 -3.20 15.17
N THR A 98 13.01 -4.50 14.96
CA THR A 98 13.77 -5.55 15.64
C THR A 98 15.25 -5.50 15.27
N ILE A 99 15.57 -5.33 13.98
CA ILE A 99 16.94 -5.19 13.48
C ILE A 99 17.61 -3.96 14.09
N ILE A 100 16.96 -2.80 14.03
CA ILE A 100 17.47 -1.53 14.57
C ILE A 100 17.67 -1.66 16.09
N SER A 101 16.67 -2.14 16.82
CA SER A 101 16.74 -2.33 18.27
C SER A 101 17.89 -3.26 18.66
N ASN A 102 18.08 -4.37 17.94
CA ASN A 102 19.18 -5.30 18.21
C ASN A 102 20.55 -4.72 17.85
N PHE A 103 20.64 -3.92 16.80
CA PHE A 103 21.89 -3.27 16.42
C PHE A 103 22.38 -2.27 17.48
N PHE A 104 21.48 -1.44 18.01
CA PHE A 104 21.83 -0.45 19.04
C PHE A 104 21.99 -1.06 20.44
N ASN A 105 21.11 -1.97 20.85
CA ASN A 105 21.20 -2.58 22.19
C ASN A 105 22.24 -3.71 22.27
N GLY A 106 22.53 -4.39 21.16
CA GLY A 106 23.57 -5.44 21.09
C GLY A 106 24.99 -4.89 21.26
N ARG A 107 25.23 -3.62 20.94
CA ARG A 107 26.51 -2.93 21.20
C ARG A 107 26.74 -2.67 22.68
N GLN A 108 25.69 -2.45 23.49
CA GLN A 108 25.85 -2.20 24.92
C GLN A 108 26.23 -3.44 25.75
N LYS A 109 26.06 -4.65 25.22
CA LYS A 109 26.42 -5.91 25.91
C LYS A 109 27.82 -6.43 25.60
N LYS A 110 28.61 -5.73 24.77
CA LYS A 110 29.97 -6.12 24.38
C LYS A 110 31.01 -5.11 24.89
N GLU A 111 31.07 -4.92 26.19
CA GLU A 111 32.34 -4.56 26.84
C GLU A 111 32.62 -5.62 27.92
N PRO A 112 33.35 -6.69 27.58
CA PRO A 112 34.01 -7.47 28.61
C PRO A 112 35.11 -6.60 29.25
N LYS A 113 35.01 -6.41 30.56
CA LYS A 113 36.15 -5.97 31.39
C LYS A 113 37.24 -7.05 31.40
#